data_AF-A0A2T2TUC5-F1
#
_entry.id   AF-A0A2T2TUC5-F1
#
_cell.length_a   1.000
_cell.length_b   1.000
_cell.length_c   1.000
_cell.angle_alpha   90.00
_cell.angle_beta   90.00
_cell.angle_gamma   90.00
#
_symmetry.space_group_name_H-M   'P 1'
#
loop_
_entity.id
_entity.type
_entity.pdbx_description
1 polymer ?
#
loop_
_entity_poly.entity_id
_entity_poly.type
_entity_poly.pdbx_seq_one_letter_code
_entity_poly.pdbx_strand_id
1 'polypeptide(L)'
;MHILDVEAASERISRHPALGRWLRDAAFDAVEGLRDGAAAAQAQAHGRMERDLKEQFPALAEAVRAATGGCGRPALQWRPLQPRYSRVYLTFEGDHEPDVFCALRQPALSAVRHALQAVAEALPKGAPFAGRPNTATGLFEYDGRCLGVRYREHASEDGGSGAASLRRGVVLLPREGDPTDEHPEGEAARGVVAYFAPQERERWYER
;
A
#
# COMPACT_ATOMS: atom_id res chain seq x y z
N MET A 1 13.71 -9.28 -6.71
CA MET A 1 12.68 -8.28 -6.36
C MET A 1 11.34 -8.95 -6.52
N HIS A 2 10.39 -8.64 -5.64
CA HIS A 2 9.02 -9.11 -5.72
C HIS A 2 8.09 -7.89 -5.75
N ILE A 3 7.16 -7.87 -6.69
CA ILE A 3 6.17 -6.79 -6.85
C ILE A 3 4.80 -7.41 -6.66
N LEU A 4 3.96 -6.73 -5.88
CA LEU A 4 2.63 -7.16 -5.51
C LEU A 4 1.65 -6.01 -5.79
N ASP A 5 0.65 -6.25 -6.63
CA ASP A 5 -0.54 -5.41 -6.70
C ASP A 5 -1.39 -5.67 -5.45
N VAL A 6 -1.62 -4.62 -4.66
CA VAL A 6 -2.21 -4.75 -3.31
C VAL A 6 -3.69 -5.09 -3.37
N GLU A 7 -4.42 -4.53 -4.33
CA GLU A 7 -5.84 -4.82 -4.47
C GLU A 7 -6.04 -6.24 -5.00
N ALA A 8 -5.31 -6.67 -6.03
CA ALA A 8 -5.37 -8.04 -6.54
C ALA A 8 -4.99 -9.07 -5.47
N ALA A 9 -3.99 -8.76 -4.64
CA ALA A 9 -3.62 -9.60 -3.51
C ALA A 9 -4.72 -9.66 -2.44
N SER A 10 -5.32 -8.52 -2.12
CA SER A 10 -6.46 -8.41 -1.19
C SER A 10 -7.69 -9.15 -1.71
N GLU A 11 -8.00 -9.06 -3.00
CA GLU A 11 -9.07 -9.84 -3.63
C GLU A 11 -8.80 -11.34 -3.51
N ARG A 12 -7.57 -11.79 -3.76
CA ARG A 12 -7.21 -13.20 -3.64
C ARG A 12 -7.36 -13.72 -2.21
N ILE A 13 -6.95 -12.94 -1.22
CA ILE A 13 -7.15 -13.26 0.20
C ILE A 13 -8.65 -13.32 0.50
N SER A 14 -9.40 -12.28 0.15
CA SER A 14 -10.84 -12.20 0.43
C SER A 14 -11.66 -13.32 -0.23
N ARG A 15 -11.21 -13.84 -1.38
CA ARG A 15 -11.89 -14.94 -2.09
C ARG A 15 -11.51 -16.33 -1.56
N HIS A 16 -10.60 -16.44 -0.59
CA HIS A 16 -10.23 -17.73 -0.03
C HIS A 16 -11.43 -18.41 0.65
N PRO A 17 -11.81 -19.66 0.31
CA PRO A 17 -13.03 -20.28 0.79
C PRO A 17 -13.17 -20.34 2.32
N ALA A 18 -12.06 -20.60 3.03
CA ALA A 18 -12.06 -20.65 4.49
C ALA A 18 -12.38 -19.28 5.11
N LEU A 19 -11.84 -18.19 4.55
CA LEU A 19 -12.14 -16.82 4.99
C LEU A 19 -13.58 -16.46 4.65
N GLY A 20 -14.04 -16.81 3.45
CA GLY A 20 -15.42 -16.56 3.03
C GLY A 20 -16.44 -17.27 3.93
N ARG A 21 -16.16 -18.50 4.38
CA ARG A 21 -17.00 -19.21 5.35
C ARG A 21 -16.98 -18.50 6.71
N TRP A 22 -15.79 -18.26 7.25
CA TRP A 22 -15.64 -17.58 8.54
C TRP A 22 -16.30 -16.20 8.57
N LEU A 23 -16.13 -15.38 7.52
CA LEU A 23 -16.76 -14.06 7.43
C LEU A 23 -18.29 -14.13 7.49
N ARG A 24 -18.90 -15.15 6.87
CA ARG A 24 -20.35 -15.33 6.91
C ARG A 24 -20.82 -15.72 8.31
N ASP A 25 -20.12 -16.68 8.93
CA ASP A 25 -20.47 -17.19 10.26
C ASP A 25 -20.28 -16.08 11.31
N ALA A 26 -19.13 -15.41 11.32
CA ALA A 26 -18.82 -14.32 12.24
C ALA A 26 -19.71 -13.08 12.04
N ALA A 27 -20.12 -12.77 10.80
CA ALA A 27 -21.05 -11.67 10.55
C ALA A 27 -22.45 -11.98 11.07
N PHE A 28 -22.90 -13.24 11.03
CA PHE A 28 -24.20 -13.63 11.59
C PHE A 28 -24.21 -13.44 13.12
N ASP A 29 -23.22 -13.99 13.81
CA ASP A 29 -23.08 -13.89 15.28
C ASP A 29 -22.94 -12.43 15.73
N ALA A 30 -22.20 -11.63 14.97
CA ALA A 30 -22.00 -10.22 15.28
C ALA A 30 -23.29 -9.40 15.10
N VAL A 31 -24.16 -9.72 14.13
CA VAL A 31 -25.44 -9.01 13.90
C VAL A 31 -26.48 -9.36 14.97
N GLU A 32 -26.54 -10.60 15.45
CA GLU A 32 -27.44 -10.97 16.56
C GLU A 32 -27.15 -10.17 17.84
N GLY A 33 -25.89 -9.82 18.08
CA GLY A 33 -25.46 -8.98 19.21
C GLY A 33 -25.70 -7.48 19.05
N LEU A 34 -26.16 -7.01 17.89
CA LEU A 34 -26.35 -5.58 17.58
C LEU A 34 -27.79 -5.07 17.83
N ARG A 35 -28.60 -5.79 18.60
CA ARG A 35 -30.06 -5.57 18.74
C ARG A 35 -30.50 -4.16 19.16
N ASP A 36 -29.61 -3.28 19.61
CA ASP A 36 -29.94 -1.89 19.97
C ASP A 36 -29.17 -0.81 19.16
N GLY A 37 -28.47 -1.18 18.08
CA GLY A 37 -27.91 -0.22 17.11
C GLY A 37 -26.83 0.74 17.63
N ALA A 38 -26.32 0.54 18.85
CA ALA A 38 -25.31 1.42 19.43
C ALA A 38 -23.97 1.31 18.69
N ALA A 39 -23.40 2.44 18.25
CA ALA A 39 -22.09 2.51 17.59
C ALA A 39 -20.98 1.84 18.43
N ALA A 40 -21.08 1.89 19.75
CA ALA A 40 -20.17 1.20 20.66
C ALA A 40 -20.24 -0.34 20.52
N ALA A 41 -21.43 -0.92 20.34
CA ALA A 41 -21.59 -2.35 20.13
C ALA A 41 -20.99 -2.80 18.79
N GLN A 42 -21.11 -1.97 17.74
CA GLN A 42 -20.48 -2.22 16.44
C GLN A 42 -18.95 -2.18 16.54
N ALA A 43 -18.38 -1.19 17.23
CA ALA A 43 -16.93 -1.11 17.44
C ALA A 43 -16.40 -2.32 18.22
N GLN A 44 -17.11 -2.75 19.27
CA GLN A 44 -16.73 -3.95 20.02
C GLN A 44 -16.83 -5.24 19.19
N ALA A 45 -17.86 -5.38 18.37
CA ALA A 45 -18.01 -6.51 17.47
C ALA A 45 -16.91 -6.54 16.40
N HIS A 46 -16.60 -5.40 15.79
CA HIS A 46 -15.48 -5.26 14.85
C HIS A 46 -14.16 -5.67 15.50
N GLY A 47 -13.86 -5.16 16.70
CA GLY A 47 -12.64 -5.50 17.43
C GLY A 47 -12.56 -6.98 17.85
N ARG A 48 -13.69 -7.66 18.09
CA ARG A 48 -13.71 -9.13 18.28
C ARG A 48 -13.35 -9.84 16.99
N MET A 49 -14.01 -9.51 15.88
CA MET A 49 -13.74 -10.14 14.59
C MET A 49 -12.30 -9.92 14.11
N GLU A 50 -11.68 -8.77 14.40
CA GLU A 50 -10.26 -8.54 14.13
C GLU A 50 -9.33 -9.45 14.94
N ARG A 51 -9.67 -9.75 16.20
CA ARG A 51 -8.90 -10.71 17.01
C ARG A 51 -9.11 -12.13 16.50
N ASP A 52 -10.37 -12.52 16.24
CA ASP A 52 -10.72 -13.84 15.74
C ASP A 52 -10.03 -14.13 14.39
N LEU A 53 -9.90 -13.13 13.52
CA LEU A 53 -9.14 -13.25 12.26
C LEU A 53 -7.68 -13.68 12.52
N LYS A 54 -7.03 -13.08 13.52
CA LYS A 54 -5.63 -13.40 13.86
C LYS A 54 -5.51 -14.78 14.52
N GLU A 55 -6.46 -15.13 15.38
CA GLU A 55 -6.46 -16.40 16.12
C GLU A 55 -6.82 -17.60 15.24
N GLN A 56 -7.78 -17.45 14.33
CA GLN A 56 -8.23 -18.54 13.45
C GLN A 56 -7.37 -18.69 12.19
N PHE A 57 -6.69 -17.62 11.75
CA PHE A 57 -5.86 -17.64 10.55
C PHE A 57 -4.41 -17.21 10.81
N PRO A 58 -3.69 -17.83 11.78
CA PRO A 58 -2.31 -17.48 12.09
C PRO A 58 -1.38 -17.74 10.90
N ALA A 59 -1.64 -18.80 10.13
CA ALA A 59 -0.89 -19.11 8.91
C ALA A 59 -1.02 -18.01 7.84
N LEU A 60 -2.19 -17.34 7.75
CA LEU A 60 -2.37 -16.19 6.85
C LEU A 60 -1.55 -15.00 7.35
N ALA A 61 -1.61 -14.70 8.65
CA ALA A 61 -0.83 -13.61 9.23
C ALA A 61 0.67 -13.80 9.00
N GLU A 62 1.19 -15.00 9.24
CA GLU A 62 2.60 -15.33 8.98
C GLU A 62 2.95 -15.28 7.49
N ALA A 63 2.09 -15.79 6.61
CA ALA A 63 2.31 -15.72 5.17
C ALA A 63 2.38 -14.26 4.66
N VAL A 64 1.47 -13.40 5.15
CA VAL A 64 1.49 -11.97 4.81
C VAL A 64 2.74 -11.29 5.38
N ARG A 65 3.07 -11.57 6.64
CA ARG A 65 4.27 -11.04 7.29
C ARG A 65 5.53 -11.41 6.51
N ALA A 66 5.69 -12.69 6.15
CA ALA A 66 6.82 -13.17 5.36
C ALA A 66 6.86 -12.56 3.95
N ALA A 67 5.71 -12.45 3.28
CA ALA A 67 5.62 -11.90 1.93
C ALA A 67 5.90 -10.38 1.87
N THR A 68 5.69 -9.66 2.98
CA THR A 68 5.81 -8.21 3.06
C THR A 68 6.97 -7.72 3.91
N GLY A 69 7.88 -8.61 4.33
CA GLY A 69 8.97 -8.26 5.24
C GLY A 69 8.49 -7.72 6.59
N GLY A 70 7.24 -7.98 6.97
CA GLY A 70 6.61 -7.42 8.17
C GLY A 70 5.96 -6.04 7.99
N CYS A 71 6.02 -5.45 6.79
CA CYS A 71 5.38 -4.17 6.51
C CYS A 71 3.85 -4.25 6.44
N GLY A 72 3.30 -5.44 6.17
CA GLY A 72 1.88 -5.67 5.95
C GLY A 72 1.27 -6.66 6.95
N ARG A 73 -0.05 -6.56 7.09
CA ARG A 73 -0.87 -7.49 7.88
C ARG A 73 -2.26 -7.67 7.25
N PRO A 74 -2.94 -8.80 7.49
CA PRO A 74 -4.35 -8.90 7.17
C PRO A 74 -5.16 -7.97 8.08
N ALA A 75 -6.19 -7.34 7.51
CA ALA A 75 -7.17 -6.52 8.21
C ALA A 75 -8.59 -6.83 7.73
N LEU A 76 -9.57 -6.41 8.52
CA LEU A 76 -10.97 -6.69 8.30
C LEU A 76 -11.74 -5.40 8.01
N GLN A 77 -12.29 -5.32 6.81
CA GLN A 77 -13.34 -4.37 6.49
C GLN A 77 -14.67 -5.09 6.70
N TRP A 78 -15.34 -4.85 7.82
CA TRP A 78 -16.64 -5.46 8.11
C TRP A 78 -17.76 -4.45 7.95
N ARG A 79 -18.83 -4.89 7.27
CA ARG A 79 -20.01 -4.08 6.94
C ARG A 79 -21.26 -4.83 7.44
N PRO A 80 -21.72 -4.61 8.68
CA PRO A 80 -22.81 -5.39 9.28
C PRO A 80 -24.13 -5.29 8.51
N LEU A 81 -24.50 -4.09 8.05
CA LEU A 81 -25.71 -3.87 7.27
C LEU A 81 -25.57 -4.27 5.79
N GLN A 82 -24.36 -4.58 5.38
CA GLN A 82 -23.98 -4.86 4.00
C GLN A 82 -22.97 -6.02 3.96
N PRO A 83 -23.31 -7.24 4.47
CA PRO A 83 -22.33 -8.31 4.71
C PRO A 83 -21.57 -8.74 3.45
N ARG A 84 -22.20 -8.61 2.27
CA ARG A 84 -21.58 -8.88 0.96
C ARG A 84 -20.38 -7.99 0.63
N TYR A 85 -20.25 -6.84 1.30
CA TYR A 85 -19.14 -5.90 1.18
C TYR A 85 -18.12 -6.06 2.32
N SER A 86 -18.28 -7.07 3.17
CA SER A 86 -17.26 -7.42 4.17
C SER A 86 -16.13 -8.18 3.49
N ARG A 87 -14.88 -7.80 3.75
CA ARG A 87 -13.69 -8.43 3.16
C ARG A 87 -12.51 -8.43 4.12
N VAL A 88 -11.64 -9.42 3.94
CA VAL A 88 -10.28 -9.40 4.50
C VAL A 88 -9.35 -8.87 3.42
N TYR A 89 -8.53 -7.88 3.77
CA TYR A 89 -7.65 -7.19 2.84
C TYR A 89 -6.26 -7.02 3.46
N LEU A 90 -5.28 -6.65 2.63
CA LEU A 90 -3.94 -6.28 3.09
C LEU A 90 -3.94 -4.82 3.52
N THR A 91 -3.46 -4.56 4.73
CA THR A 91 -3.13 -3.23 5.19
C THR A 91 -1.66 -3.17 5.57
N PHE A 92 -1.07 -1.98 5.52
CA PHE A 92 0.34 -1.77 5.81
C PHE A 92 0.50 -0.85 7.02
N GLU A 93 1.69 -0.88 7.62
CA GLU A 93 1.97 -0.02 8.77
C GLU A 93 2.10 1.46 8.37
N GLY A 94 1.58 2.34 9.22
CA GLY A 94 1.45 3.77 8.95
C GLY A 94 0.26 4.09 8.04
N ASP A 95 0.14 5.35 7.64
CA ASP A 95 -0.93 5.83 6.75
C ASP A 95 -0.61 5.57 5.27
N HIS A 96 0.15 4.51 4.99
CA HIS A 96 0.46 4.08 3.65
C HIS A 96 -0.70 3.20 3.17
N GLU A 97 -1.51 3.74 2.26
CA GLU A 97 -2.45 2.97 1.44
C GLU A 97 -1.79 2.73 0.07
N PRO A 98 -0.86 1.76 -0.07
CA PRO A 98 -0.17 1.53 -1.33
C PRO A 98 -1.05 0.80 -2.33
N ASP A 99 -0.95 1.21 -3.60
CA ASP A 99 -1.43 0.47 -4.76
C ASP A 99 -0.50 -0.70 -5.08
N VAL A 100 0.81 -0.51 -4.87
CA VAL A 100 1.86 -1.48 -5.18
C VAL A 100 2.80 -1.67 -4.00
N PHE A 101 3.11 -2.94 -3.68
CA PHE A 101 4.17 -3.28 -2.73
C PHE A 101 5.37 -3.88 -3.46
N CYS A 102 6.58 -3.44 -3.11
CA CYS A 102 7.83 -3.85 -3.75
C CYS A 102 8.87 -4.31 -2.71
N ALA A 103 9.11 -5.61 -2.60
CA ALA A 103 10.22 -6.15 -1.80
C ALA A 103 11.51 -6.16 -2.62
N LEU A 104 12.46 -5.30 -2.23
CA LEU A 104 13.77 -5.19 -2.83
C LEU A 104 14.68 -6.30 -2.29
N ARG A 105 15.43 -6.96 -3.17
CA ARG A 105 16.47 -7.93 -2.73
C ARG A 105 17.74 -7.23 -2.25
N GLN A 106 17.99 -6.05 -2.79
CA GLN A 106 19.10 -5.17 -2.48
C GLN A 106 18.67 -3.74 -2.88
N PRO A 107 19.13 -2.70 -2.18
CA PRO A 107 18.77 -1.32 -2.46
C PRO A 107 19.62 -0.76 -3.61
N ALA A 108 19.74 -1.49 -4.71
CA ALA A 108 20.47 -1.05 -5.90
C ALA A 108 19.62 -0.07 -6.71
N LEU A 109 20.25 0.97 -7.27
CA LEU A 109 19.55 2.02 -8.05
C LEU A 109 18.70 1.45 -9.19
N SER A 110 19.16 0.39 -9.86
CA SER A 110 18.40 -0.27 -10.94
C SER A 110 17.14 -0.97 -10.42
N ALA A 111 17.20 -1.61 -9.25
CA ALA A 111 16.05 -2.24 -8.62
C ALA A 111 15.03 -1.19 -8.16
N VAL A 112 15.51 -0.08 -7.59
CA VAL A 112 14.67 1.04 -7.18
C VAL A 112 13.98 1.69 -8.38
N ARG A 113 14.68 1.93 -9.48
CA ARG A 113 14.07 2.46 -10.72
C ARG A 113 12.97 1.54 -11.25
N HIS A 114 13.22 0.23 -11.25
CA HIS A 114 12.18 -0.72 -11.65
C HIS A 114 10.98 -0.68 -10.70
N ALA A 115 11.21 -0.59 -9.39
CA ALA A 115 10.12 -0.45 -8.42
C ALA A 115 9.33 0.85 -8.63
N LEU A 116 10.00 1.98 -8.91
CA LEU A 116 9.35 3.26 -9.24
C LEU A 116 8.51 3.16 -10.51
N GLN A 117 9.03 2.49 -11.54
CA GLN A 117 8.30 2.22 -12.77
C GLN A 117 7.02 1.41 -12.51
N ALA A 118 7.08 0.40 -11.64
CA ALA A 118 5.89 -0.37 -11.27
C ALA A 118 4.83 0.49 -10.55
N VAL A 119 5.25 1.45 -9.72
CA VAL A 119 4.33 2.42 -9.10
C VAL A 119 3.76 3.36 -10.15
N ALA A 120 4.58 3.84 -11.10
CA ALA A 120 4.11 4.69 -12.19
C ALA A 120 3.07 3.98 -13.08
N GLU A 121 3.21 2.68 -13.31
CA GLU A 121 2.25 1.86 -14.06
C GLU A 121 0.90 1.70 -13.34
N ALA A 122 0.87 1.87 -12.02
CA ALA A 122 -0.35 1.86 -11.22
C ALA A 122 -1.10 3.21 -11.23
N LEU A 123 -0.57 4.24 -11.90
CA LEU A 123 -1.27 5.52 -12.04
C LEU A 123 -2.65 5.33 -12.71
N PRO A 124 -3.66 6.12 -12.31
CA PRO A 124 -4.94 6.18 -12.99
C PRO A 124 -4.78 6.36 -14.50
N LYS A 125 -5.60 5.64 -15.28
CA LYS A 125 -5.61 5.78 -16.74
C LYS A 125 -6.24 7.12 -17.15
N GLY A 126 -5.58 7.82 -18.06
CA GLY A 126 -6.04 9.10 -18.60
C GLY A 126 -5.20 10.29 -18.10
N ALA A 127 -5.34 11.45 -18.74
CA ALA A 127 -4.60 12.63 -18.34
C ALA A 127 -5.12 13.18 -17.00
N PRO A 128 -4.22 13.67 -16.12
CA PRO A 128 -4.61 14.36 -14.89
C PRO A 128 -5.38 15.65 -15.18
N PHE A 129 -6.24 16.06 -14.24
CA PHE A 129 -6.92 17.35 -14.32
C PHE A 129 -6.01 18.48 -13.80
N ALA A 130 -6.25 19.71 -14.25
CA ALA A 130 -5.53 20.88 -13.74
C ALA A 130 -5.67 21.00 -12.21
N GLY A 131 -4.54 21.14 -11.50
CA GLY A 131 -4.49 21.18 -10.04
C GLY A 131 -4.82 19.86 -9.33
N ARG A 132 -5.06 18.77 -10.06
CA ARG A 132 -5.34 17.44 -9.50
C ARG A 132 -4.48 16.39 -10.21
N PRO A 133 -3.26 16.15 -9.70
CA PRO A 133 -2.40 15.14 -10.28
C PRO A 133 -3.02 13.74 -10.14
N ASN A 134 -2.73 12.88 -11.11
CA ASN A 134 -2.89 11.45 -10.94
C ASN A 134 -1.84 10.98 -9.93
N THR A 135 -2.23 10.12 -9.01
CA THR A 135 -1.34 9.63 -7.96
C THR A 135 -1.40 8.12 -7.84
N ALA A 136 -0.25 7.51 -7.62
CA ALA A 136 -0.11 6.12 -7.19
C ALA A 136 0.88 6.06 -6.04
N THR A 137 0.62 5.20 -5.05
CA THR A 137 1.45 5.01 -3.88
C THR A 137 2.09 3.62 -3.93
N GLY A 138 3.41 3.58 -3.86
CA GLY A 138 4.18 2.38 -3.64
C GLY A 138 4.61 2.25 -2.17
N LEU A 139 4.79 1.02 -1.70
CA LEU A 139 5.52 0.75 -0.46
C LEU A 139 6.70 -0.15 -0.78
N PHE A 140 7.91 0.36 -0.57
CA PHE A 140 9.14 -0.39 -0.82
C PHE A 140 9.64 -0.98 0.48
N GLU A 141 10.06 -2.24 0.42
CA GLU A 141 10.60 -2.96 1.56
C GLU A 141 12.03 -3.42 1.27
N TYR A 142 12.89 -3.30 2.28
CA TYR A 142 14.20 -3.93 2.30
C TYR A 142 14.62 -4.20 3.75
N ASP A 143 14.94 -5.47 4.03
CA ASP A 143 15.42 -5.93 5.33
C ASP A 143 14.49 -5.55 6.50
N GLY A 144 13.18 -5.73 6.28
CA GLY A 144 12.14 -5.44 7.26
C GLY A 144 11.85 -3.95 7.48
N ARG A 145 12.51 -3.06 6.73
CA ARG A 145 12.24 -1.62 6.72
C ARG A 145 11.36 -1.26 5.54
N CYS A 146 10.43 -0.33 5.75
CA CYS A 146 9.45 0.08 4.74
C CYS A 146 9.58 1.58 4.44
N LEU A 147 9.47 1.96 3.17
CA LEU A 147 9.44 3.35 2.70
C LEU A 147 8.28 3.53 1.74
N GLY A 148 7.35 4.42 2.07
CA GLY A 148 6.30 4.80 1.14
C GLY A 148 6.86 5.72 0.05
N VAL A 149 6.30 5.62 -1.14
CA VAL A 149 6.67 6.45 -2.29
C VAL A 149 5.40 6.85 -3.01
N ARG A 150 5.17 8.15 -3.20
CA ARG A 150 4.02 8.65 -3.95
C ARG A 150 4.48 9.20 -5.30
N TYR A 151 4.08 8.51 -6.35
CA TYR A 151 4.29 8.96 -7.72
C TYR A 151 3.14 9.89 -8.12
N ARG A 152 3.47 11.02 -8.74
CA ARG A 152 2.51 12.04 -9.19
C ARG A 152 2.73 12.35 -10.66
N GLU A 153 1.64 12.40 -11.40
CA GLU A 153 1.61 12.87 -12.78
C GLU A 153 0.70 14.10 -12.87
N HIS A 154 1.29 15.22 -13.28
CA HIS A 154 0.64 16.52 -13.41
C HIS A 154 0.40 16.85 -14.87
N ALA A 155 -0.69 17.56 -15.15
CA ALA A 155 -0.87 18.22 -16.43
C ALA A 155 0.16 19.35 -16.50
N SER A 156 0.98 19.40 -17.55
CA SER A 156 1.88 20.54 -17.75
C SER A 156 1.10 21.78 -18.15
N GLU A 157 1.54 22.93 -17.65
CA GLU A 157 0.99 24.25 -17.99
C GLU A 157 1.56 24.78 -19.32
N ASP A 158 2.62 24.17 -19.85
CA ASP A 158 3.26 24.58 -21.11
C ASP A 158 2.45 24.11 -22.33
N GLY A 159 1.38 24.85 -22.60
CA GLY A 159 0.59 24.78 -23.82
C GLY A 159 1.36 25.33 -25.03
N GLY A 160 2.21 24.50 -25.63
CA GLY A 160 2.82 24.76 -26.94
C GLY A 160 2.62 23.57 -27.87
N SER A 161 1.61 23.67 -28.76
CA SER A 161 1.26 22.70 -29.81
C SER A 161 0.95 21.26 -29.37
N GLY A 162 -0.33 20.97 -29.13
CA GLY A 162 -0.99 19.72 -29.57
C GLY A 162 -0.76 18.43 -28.78
N ALA A 163 0.22 18.37 -27.88
CA ALA A 163 0.37 17.27 -26.92
C ALA A 163 0.49 17.86 -25.52
N ALA A 164 -0.44 17.52 -24.64
CA ALA A 164 -0.29 17.84 -23.22
C ALA A 164 1.01 17.18 -22.74
N SER A 165 2.05 17.97 -22.48
CA SER A 165 3.24 17.43 -21.82
C SER A 165 2.84 17.07 -20.38
N LEU A 166 3.36 15.95 -19.87
CA LEU A 166 3.05 15.48 -18.53
C LEU A 166 4.30 15.67 -17.68
N ARG A 167 4.16 16.36 -16.54
CA ARG A 167 5.26 16.47 -15.57
C ARG A 167 5.09 15.37 -14.54
N ARG A 168 6.14 14.60 -14.30
CA ARG A 168 6.16 13.53 -13.29
C ARG A 168 7.07 13.91 -12.14
N GLY A 169 6.67 13.51 -10.95
CA GLY A 169 7.44 13.71 -9.73
C GLY A 169 7.14 12.66 -8.68
N VAL A 170 8.04 12.52 -7.73
CA VAL A 170 8.02 11.47 -6.72
C VAL A 170 8.26 12.08 -5.35
N VAL A 171 7.38 11.77 -4.40
CA VAL A 171 7.48 12.15 -2.99
C VAL A 171 7.84 10.91 -2.18
N LEU A 172 8.82 10.99 -1.30
CA LEU A 172 9.13 9.92 -0.36
C LEU A 172 8.33 10.12 0.92
N LEU A 173 7.76 9.02 1.43
CA LEU A 173 6.91 8.97 2.61
C LEU A 173 7.62 8.07 3.63
N PRO A 174 8.58 8.59 4.40
CA PRO A 174 9.19 7.82 5.47
C PRO A 174 8.13 7.50 6.53
N ARG A 175 8.28 6.35 7.20
CA ARG A 175 7.40 5.96 8.31
C ARG A 175 7.41 6.98 9.45
N GLU A 176 8.57 7.57 9.71
CA GLU A 176 8.78 8.56 10.75
C GLU A 176 9.25 9.88 10.09
N GLY A 177 8.66 10.99 10.53
CA GLY A 177 8.93 12.32 9.99
C GLY A 177 7.97 12.72 8.88
N ASP A 178 8.26 13.88 8.30
CA ASP A 178 7.42 14.47 7.25
C ASP A 178 7.76 13.90 5.87
N PRO A 179 6.76 13.84 4.96
CA PRO A 179 6.99 13.62 3.53
C PRO A 179 8.06 14.56 2.97
N THR A 180 8.86 14.08 2.02
CA THR A 180 9.80 14.95 1.32
C THR A 180 9.08 15.90 0.36
N ASP A 181 9.81 16.89 -0.14
CA ASP A 181 9.39 17.60 -1.35
C ASP A 181 9.27 16.64 -2.55
N GLU A 182 8.64 17.12 -3.61
CA GLU A 182 8.49 16.36 -4.84
C GLU A 182 9.77 16.45 -5.68
N HIS A 183 10.35 15.29 -5.99
CA HIS A 183 11.62 15.16 -6.71
C HIS A 183 11.42 14.54 -8.10
N PRO A 184 12.31 14.85 -9.07
CA PRO A 184 12.43 14.06 -10.29
C PRO A 184 12.75 12.60 -9.98
N GLU A 185 12.31 11.67 -10.83
CA GLU A 185 12.44 10.23 -10.59
C GLU A 185 13.88 9.78 -10.31
N GLY A 186 14.86 10.36 -11.02
CA GLY A 186 16.27 10.04 -10.84
C GLY A 186 16.82 10.43 -9.45
N GLU A 187 16.38 11.56 -8.90
CA GLU A 187 16.76 12.01 -7.55
C GLU A 187 16.03 11.20 -6.49
N ALA A 188 14.73 10.97 -6.67
CA ALA A 188 13.94 10.13 -5.78
C ALA A 188 14.52 8.71 -5.68
N ALA A 189 14.95 8.13 -6.80
CA ALA A 189 15.58 6.81 -6.81
C ALA A 189 16.85 6.79 -5.95
N ARG A 190 17.68 7.84 -6.01
CA ARG A 190 18.86 7.96 -5.13
C ARG A 190 18.47 8.15 -3.67
N GLY A 191 17.41 8.92 -3.41
CA GLY A 191 16.86 9.11 -2.06
C GLY A 191 16.39 7.79 -1.43
N VAL A 192 15.70 6.93 -2.20
CA VAL A 192 15.29 5.59 -1.76
C VAL A 192 16.51 4.71 -1.46
N VAL A 193 17.54 4.70 -2.33
CA VAL A 193 18.79 3.96 -2.05
C VAL A 193 19.42 4.46 -0.76
N ALA A 194 19.55 5.78 -0.59
CA ALA A 194 20.13 6.39 0.61
C ALA A 194 19.33 6.08 1.89
N TYR A 195 18.01 5.93 1.79
CA TYR A 195 17.16 5.55 2.91
C TYR A 195 17.46 4.13 3.41
N PHE A 196 17.60 3.18 2.48
CA PHE A 196 17.83 1.77 2.79
C PHE A 196 19.30 1.41 3.03
N ALA A 197 20.22 2.09 2.35
CA ALA A 197 21.66 1.92 2.49
C ALA A 197 22.37 3.28 2.62
N PRO A 198 22.30 3.93 3.80
CA PRO A 198 22.95 5.21 4.06
C PRO A 198 24.45 5.20 3.77
N GLN A 199 25.13 4.07 4.04
CA GLN A 199 26.55 3.87 3.78
C GLN A 199 26.92 3.85 2.29
N GLU A 200 25.96 3.58 1.40
CA GLU A 200 26.23 3.66 -0.03
C GLU A 200 26.26 5.10 -0.53
N ARG A 201 25.66 6.06 0.20
CA ARG A 201 25.53 7.46 -0.21
C ARG A 201 26.87 8.11 -0.59
N GLU A 202 27.96 7.76 0.07
CA GLU A 202 29.32 8.27 -0.20
C GLU A 202 29.89 7.76 -1.54
N ARG A 203 29.63 6.51 -1.93
CA ARG A 203 30.18 5.87 -3.14
C ARG A 203 29.64 6.43 -4.47
N TRP A 204 28.59 7.25 -4.42
CA TRP A 204 27.97 7.86 -5.60
C TRP A 204 28.39 9.32 -5.82
N TYR A 205 28.95 9.99 -4.80
CA TYR A 205 29.53 11.33 -4.94
C TYR A 205 31.01 11.31 -5.29
N GLU A 206 31.69 10.16 -5.16
CA GLU A 206 33.10 9.96 -5.51
C GLU A 206 33.34 9.53 -6.97
N ARG A 207 32.33 9.59 -7.85
CA ARG A 207 32.46 9.22 -9.28
C ARG A 207 32.06 10.33 -10.23
#